data_AF-A0A434EQS7-F1
#
_entry.id   AF-A0A434EQS7-F1
#
_cell.length_a   1.000
_cell.length_b   1.000
_cell.length_c   1.000
_cell.angle_alpha   90.00
_cell.angle_beta   90.00
_cell.angle_gamma   90.00
#
_symmetry.space_group_name_H-M   'P 1'
#
loop_
_entity.id
_entity.type
_entity.pdbx_description
1 polymer ?
#
loop_
_entity_poly.entity_id
_entity_poly.type
_entity_poly.pdbx_seq_one_letter_code
_entity_poly.pdbx_strand_id
1 'polypeptide(L)'
;MALHFAAGGSATEVASAGFNLVDVQYVDQVNELPDGTKGLVWLNEGEGVTQSFIDKVTPFLGNPKVFGFFLVDEPDPTGQYHTQVDAEDLKAESDWIHSRMPEAKTFITAMDMGSAADPDFSNTYNYDNTHIDLFGIDPYPVRTGTETVDYDMIDRTVAAAVESGIPTSAIVPVYQTFGGGNYTTNTGGKYVMPTTDQLETMMDHWEQLVPNPAFDFAYAWGSQEGDTALESSPELQAVFREHNLATPTTVPDVAPPTTVPDVATPTPVPDVATPTPVPDLATPTPVPDLATPTPTPVPDGGNDDYYVDNAGDRVIESAGQGQDRVWTAVDYALSAGSSIEVLGTTEDAGTTAINLTGNELAQTIQGNAGANVINGGGGADKLNGFGGNDDYYADNAGDEVVESSGQGQDRVWTSVDYALSAGSSIEVLGTTNDAGTTAINLTGNELAQTIQGNAGANVINGGGGADKLSGFGGNDIFVFNSALGDGNVDRITDFNSSQNKIHLDDAIFAGLKLGTLTSDAFFAGKAADDSSDHIIYNSSTGALSFDSDGIGGASQTQFATLSPDLSLNAASFFVT
;
A
#
# COMPACT_ATOMS: atom_id res chain seq x y z
N MET A 1 9.24 9.96 6.81
CA MET A 1 10.55 9.76 7.45
C MET A 1 10.71 8.27 7.59
N ALA A 2 11.82 7.68 7.11
CA ALA A 2 12.07 6.26 7.32
C ALA A 2 12.16 5.98 8.83
N LEU A 3 11.60 4.85 9.26
CA LEU A 3 11.68 4.41 10.64
C LEU A 3 12.81 3.38 10.77
N HIS A 4 13.57 3.48 11.84
CA HIS A 4 14.71 2.62 12.15
C HIS A 4 14.57 2.16 13.59
N PHE A 5 14.52 0.84 13.77
CA PHE A 5 14.25 0.17 15.04
C PHE A 5 15.50 -0.50 15.61
N ALA A 6 15.62 -0.47 16.95
CA ALA A 6 16.62 -1.22 17.68
C ALA A 6 15.99 -1.83 18.95
N ALA A 7 16.18 -3.13 19.15
CA ALA A 7 15.63 -3.86 20.30
C ALA A 7 16.55 -3.80 21.52
N GLY A 8 15.99 -3.48 22.70
CA GLY A 8 16.68 -3.57 24.00
C GLY A 8 17.50 -2.36 24.48
N GLY A 9 17.55 -1.24 23.75
CA GLY A 9 18.23 0.00 24.17
C GLY A 9 17.30 1.06 24.75
N SER A 10 17.79 1.96 25.61
CA SER A 10 16.96 3.09 26.04
C SER A 10 16.74 4.09 24.89
N ALA A 11 15.61 4.79 24.90
CA ALA A 11 15.27 5.79 23.88
C ALA A 11 16.40 6.81 23.64
N THR A 12 17.11 7.23 24.68
CA THR A 12 18.23 8.18 24.57
C THR A 12 19.45 7.55 23.91
N GLU A 13 19.76 6.30 24.25
CA GLU A 13 20.91 5.57 23.72
C GLU A 13 20.74 5.29 22.23
N VAL A 14 19.60 4.74 21.82
CA VAL A 14 19.35 4.38 20.42
C VAL A 14 19.19 5.61 19.53
N ALA A 15 18.56 6.68 20.02
CA ALA A 15 18.47 7.94 19.30
C ALA A 15 19.86 8.56 19.01
N SER A 16 20.86 8.31 19.86
CA SER A 16 22.23 8.77 19.62
C SER A 16 22.87 8.11 18.39
N ALA A 17 22.40 6.93 17.98
CA ALA A 17 22.80 6.22 16.78
C ALA A 17 21.82 6.42 15.61
N GLY A 18 20.89 7.37 15.71
CA GLY A 18 19.98 7.75 14.62
C GLY A 18 18.68 6.93 14.55
N PHE A 19 18.45 5.98 15.47
CA PHE A 19 17.18 5.24 15.53
C PHE A 19 16.03 6.13 16.01
N ASN A 20 14.86 5.99 15.39
CA ASN A 20 13.66 6.79 15.65
C ASN A 20 12.40 5.93 15.88
N LEU A 21 12.54 4.60 15.90
CA LEU A 21 11.57 3.64 16.41
C LEU A 21 12.22 2.90 17.58
N VAL A 22 11.57 2.91 18.76
CA VAL A 22 12.18 2.47 20.01
C VAL A 22 11.36 1.37 20.65
N ASP A 23 12.05 0.36 21.18
CA ASP A 23 11.46 -0.71 21.97
C ASP A 23 10.94 -0.19 23.31
N VAL A 24 9.65 -0.40 23.58
CA VAL A 24 8.96 0.07 24.78
C VAL A 24 8.04 -1.01 25.33
N GLN A 25 7.83 -1.02 26.64
CA GLN A 25 6.95 -1.97 27.33
C GLN A 25 5.90 -1.28 28.20
N TYR A 26 6.11 -0.01 28.55
CA TYR A 26 5.22 0.75 29.42
C TYR A 26 4.85 2.11 28.82
N VAL A 27 3.62 2.57 29.07
CA VAL A 27 3.11 3.85 28.53
C VAL A 27 3.96 5.05 28.94
N ASP A 28 4.57 5.01 30.13
CA ASP A 28 5.47 6.07 30.60
C ASP A 28 6.70 6.20 29.68
N GLN A 29 7.25 5.10 29.17
CA GLN A 29 8.37 5.12 28.23
C GLN A 29 7.97 5.78 26.90
N VAL A 30 6.75 5.49 26.41
CA VAL A 30 6.20 6.11 25.19
C VAL A 30 6.02 7.61 25.38
N ASN A 31 5.49 8.03 26.53
CA ASN A 31 5.24 9.42 26.82
C ASN A 31 6.55 10.24 26.90
N GLU A 32 7.63 9.61 27.37
CA GLU A 32 8.98 10.19 27.47
C GLU A 32 9.76 10.23 26.15
N LEU A 33 9.26 9.59 25.07
CA LEU A 33 9.96 9.58 23.79
C LEU A 33 10.17 11.01 23.24
N PRO A 34 11.35 11.31 22.67
CA PRO A 34 11.60 12.59 22.00
C PRO A 34 10.64 12.85 20.84
N ASP A 35 10.47 14.12 20.45
CA ASP A 35 9.71 14.48 19.25
C ASP A 35 10.33 13.82 18.01
N GLY A 36 9.48 13.30 17.12
CA GLY A 36 9.92 12.57 15.93
C GLY A 36 10.32 11.11 16.19
N THR A 37 10.19 10.62 17.43
CA THR A 37 10.40 9.21 17.80
C THR A 37 9.06 8.51 18.03
N LYS A 38 8.96 7.24 17.65
CA LYS A 38 7.81 6.37 17.91
C LYS A 38 8.21 5.16 18.75
N GLY A 39 7.23 4.58 19.45
CA GLY A 39 7.41 3.35 20.22
C GLY A 39 6.85 2.14 19.48
N LEU A 40 7.61 1.05 19.43
CA LEU A 40 7.13 -0.28 19.09
C LEU A 40 7.00 -1.08 20.40
N VAL A 41 5.77 -1.45 20.75
CA VAL A 41 5.46 -2.03 22.06
C VAL A 41 5.78 -3.51 22.07
N TRP A 42 6.78 -3.94 22.83
CA TRP A 42 7.14 -5.34 23.00
C TRP A 42 6.17 -6.03 23.98
N LEU A 43 5.42 -7.03 23.47
CA LEU A 43 4.41 -7.76 24.23
C LEU A 43 4.93 -9.09 24.76
N ASN A 44 5.61 -9.87 23.91
CA ASN A 44 5.94 -11.27 24.15
C ASN A 44 4.69 -12.09 24.54
N GLU A 45 3.64 -11.97 23.74
CA GLU A 45 2.34 -12.65 23.89
C GLU A 45 2.00 -13.32 22.55
N GLY A 46 1.55 -14.57 22.61
CA GLY A 46 1.15 -15.38 21.45
C GLY A 46 0.17 -16.50 21.84
N GLU A 47 -0.63 -16.24 22.88
CA GLU A 47 -1.61 -17.19 23.46
C GLU A 47 -3.06 -16.69 23.24
N GLY A 48 -3.23 -15.74 22.31
CA GLY A 48 -4.51 -15.15 21.97
C GLY A 48 -4.84 -13.97 22.89
N VAL A 49 -6.08 -13.49 22.79
CA VAL A 49 -6.56 -12.33 23.57
C VAL A 49 -6.82 -12.70 25.04
N THR A 50 -5.75 -13.00 25.77
CA THR A 50 -5.79 -13.27 27.21
C THR A 50 -5.95 -11.99 28.01
N GLN A 51 -6.23 -12.10 29.32
CA GLN A 51 -6.22 -10.93 30.20
C GLN A 51 -4.82 -10.29 30.28
N SER A 52 -3.74 -11.08 30.18
CA SER A 52 -2.36 -10.57 30.17
C SER A 52 -2.14 -9.67 28.95
N PHE A 53 -2.53 -10.15 27.77
CA PHE A 53 -2.49 -9.40 26.52
C PHE A 53 -3.30 -8.09 26.64
N ILE A 54 -4.55 -8.16 27.10
CA ILE A 54 -5.41 -6.98 27.28
C ILE A 54 -4.75 -5.97 28.23
N ASP A 55 -4.22 -6.42 29.37
CA ASP A 55 -3.60 -5.55 30.37
C ASP A 55 -2.32 -4.88 29.85
N LYS A 56 -1.58 -5.55 28.95
CA LYS A 56 -0.39 -5.00 28.29
C LYS A 56 -0.73 -4.01 27.18
N VAL A 57 -1.76 -4.27 26.37
CA VAL A 57 -2.09 -3.41 25.21
C VAL A 57 -2.95 -2.20 25.61
N THR A 58 -3.92 -2.38 26.50
CA THR A 58 -4.91 -1.34 26.88
C THR A 58 -4.29 0.01 27.28
N PRO A 59 -3.18 0.08 28.04
CA PRO A 59 -2.54 1.36 28.41
C PRO A 59 -2.07 2.21 27.23
N PHE A 60 -1.88 1.62 26.05
CA PHE A 60 -1.34 2.28 24.86
C PHE A 60 -2.42 2.79 23.90
N LEU A 61 -3.69 2.41 24.10
CA LEU A 61 -4.79 2.77 23.20
C LEU A 61 -4.92 4.27 23.03
N GLY A 62 -4.92 4.72 21.77
CA GLY A 62 -5.03 6.14 21.41
C GLY A 62 -3.77 6.97 21.67
N ASN A 63 -2.64 6.36 22.04
CA ASN A 63 -1.39 7.11 22.21
C ASN A 63 -0.75 7.38 20.82
N PRO A 64 -0.63 8.65 20.40
CA PRO A 64 -0.16 8.99 19.05
C PRO A 64 1.33 8.72 18.84
N LYS A 65 2.09 8.38 19.89
CA LYS A 65 3.52 8.01 19.79
C LYS A 65 3.72 6.50 19.61
N VAL A 66 2.67 5.68 19.69
CA VAL A 66 2.76 4.25 19.40
C VAL A 66 2.70 4.05 17.90
N PHE A 67 3.70 3.36 17.34
CA PHE A 67 3.70 2.90 15.95
C PHE A 67 2.99 1.55 15.82
N GLY A 68 3.22 0.66 16.78
CA GLY A 68 2.73 -0.70 16.70
C GLY A 68 3.10 -1.56 17.90
N PHE A 69 2.84 -2.85 17.77
CA PHE A 69 3.07 -3.89 18.76
C PHE A 69 3.93 -5.01 18.15
N PHE A 70 5.02 -5.34 18.83
CA PHE A 70 5.84 -6.50 18.54
C PHE A 70 5.33 -7.65 19.42
N LEU A 71 4.59 -8.58 18.80
CA LEU A 71 3.83 -9.62 19.49
C LEU A 71 4.78 -10.69 20.05
N VAL A 72 5.52 -11.36 19.17
CA VAL A 72 6.42 -12.46 19.52
C VAL A 72 7.67 -12.40 18.65
N ASP A 73 8.81 -12.69 19.28
CA ASP A 73 10.09 -12.88 18.62
C ASP A 73 10.26 -14.37 18.26
N GLU A 74 10.39 -14.67 16.97
CA GLU A 74 10.50 -16.01 16.39
C GLU A 74 9.46 -17.01 16.99
N PRO A 75 8.14 -16.77 16.83
CA PRO A 75 7.12 -17.67 17.38
C PRO A 75 7.25 -19.07 16.79
N ASP A 76 7.30 -20.11 17.62
CA ASP A 76 7.47 -21.48 17.16
C ASP A 76 6.12 -22.13 16.79
N PRO A 77 5.83 -22.41 15.50
CA PRO A 77 4.55 -22.98 15.10
C PRO A 77 4.40 -24.46 15.49
N THR A 78 5.50 -25.11 15.90
CA THR A 78 5.58 -26.56 16.16
C THR A 78 5.67 -26.91 17.64
N GLY A 79 6.10 -25.96 18.48
CA GLY A 79 6.41 -26.17 19.88
C GLY A 79 7.63 -27.05 20.14
N GLN A 80 8.48 -27.27 19.12
CA GLN A 80 9.65 -28.14 19.22
C GLN A 80 10.82 -27.46 19.94
N TYR A 81 10.98 -26.17 19.73
CA TYR A 81 12.10 -25.35 20.20
C TYR A 81 11.64 -24.42 21.33
N HIS A 82 10.46 -23.82 21.20
CA HIS A 82 9.85 -22.89 22.15
C HIS A 82 8.42 -23.31 22.49
N THR A 83 7.71 -22.50 23.28
CA THR A 83 6.26 -22.70 23.46
C THR A 83 5.60 -22.53 22.10
N GLN A 84 4.70 -23.47 21.75
CA GLN A 84 3.96 -23.38 20.50
C GLN A 84 3.11 -22.10 20.47
N VAL A 85 3.15 -21.39 19.35
CA VAL A 85 2.27 -20.25 19.07
C VAL A 85 1.38 -20.64 17.89
N ASP A 86 0.07 -20.65 18.12
CA ASP A 86 -0.87 -20.98 17.05
C ASP A 86 -1.15 -19.73 16.20
N ALA A 87 -1.22 -19.89 14.87
CA ALA A 87 -1.53 -18.77 13.97
C ALA A 87 -2.89 -18.12 14.29
N GLU A 88 -3.86 -18.90 14.79
CA GLU A 88 -5.17 -18.40 15.22
C GLU A 88 -5.07 -17.49 16.46
N ASP A 89 -4.12 -17.74 17.35
CA ASP A 89 -3.88 -16.92 18.54
C ASP A 89 -3.25 -15.58 18.14
N LEU A 90 -2.22 -15.60 17.29
CA LEU A 90 -1.64 -14.38 16.71
C LEU A 90 -2.68 -13.58 15.91
N LYS A 91 -3.55 -14.27 15.18
CA LYS A 91 -4.69 -13.66 14.49
C LYS A 91 -5.63 -12.97 15.45
N ALA A 92 -6.03 -13.64 16.53
CA ALA A 92 -6.92 -13.06 17.51
C ALA A 92 -6.30 -11.82 18.19
N GLU A 93 -5.01 -11.86 18.50
CA GLU A 93 -4.27 -10.72 19.04
C GLU A 93 -4.18 -9.56 18.05
N SER A 94 -3.81 -9.84 16.80
CA SER A 94 -3.72 -8.83 15.73
C SER A 94 -5.07 -8.15 15.48
N ASP A 95 -6.13 -8.94 15.28
CA ASP A 95 -7.50 -8.45 15.10
C ASP A 95 -7.97 -7.61 16.30
N TRP A 96 -7.60 -8.01 17.53
CA TRP A 96 -7.94 -7.26 18.73
C TRP A 96 -7.24 -5.90 18.80
N ILE A 97 -5.98 -5.84 18.39
CA ILE A 97 -5.21 -4.59 18.27
C ILE A 97 -5.83 -3.71 17.20
N HIS A 98 -6.01 -4.20 15.97
CA HIS A 98 -6.53 -3.40 14.85
C HIS A 98 -7.94 -2.88 15.12
N SER A 99 -8.80 -3.66 15.78
CA SER A 99 -10.14 -3.20 16.17
C SER A 99 -10.15 -2.05 17.19
N ARG A 100 -9.03 -1.77 17.86
CA ARG A 100 -8.90 -0.70 18.88
C ARG A 100 -7.88 0.39 18.51
N MET A 101 -6.90 0.05 17.68
CA MET A 101 -5.89 0.93 17.11
C MET A 101 -5.67 0.56 15.64
N PRO A 102 -6.58 0.95 14.72
CA PRO A 102 -6.50 0.57 13.31
C PRO A 102 -5.20 1.00 12.62
N GLU A 103 -4.59 2.10 13.08
CA GLU A 103 -3.32 2.60 12.56
C GLU A 103 -2.08 1.88 13.13
N ALA A 104 -2.24 1.11 14.23
CA ALA A 104 -1.11 0.44 14.87
C ALA A 104 -0.69 -0.78 14.06
N LYS A 105 0.61 -0.90 13.78
CA LYS A 105 1.18 -2.07 13.12
C LYS A 105 1.38 -3.22 14.08
N THR A 106 1.11 -4.43 13.63
CA THR A 106 1.44 -5.68 14.33
C THR A 106 2.66 -6.29 13.68
N PHE A 107 3.59 -6.78 14.50
CA PHE A 107 4.90 -7.21 14.04
C PHE A 107 5.34 -8.47 14.78
N ILE A 108 5.96 -9.39 14.05
CA ILE A 108 6.75 -10.51 14.60
C ILE A 108 8.07 -10.60 13.83
N THR A 109 9.11 -11.20 14.41
CA THR A 109 10.19 -11.80 13.63
C THR A 109 9.78 -13.21 13.24
N ALA A 110 10.02 -13.62 12.00
CA ALA A 110 9.57 -14.89 11.48
C ALA A 110 10.61 -15.98 11.78
N MET A 111 10.18 -17.07 12.43
CA MET A 111 11.05 -18.21 12.67
C MET A 111 11.34 -18.97 11.35
N ASP A 112 12.61 -19.08 10.97
CA ASP A 112 13.04 -19.95 9.87
C ASP A 112 12.98 -21.42 10.32
N MET A 113 12.06 -22.18 9.73
CA MET A 113 11.87 -23.61 10.01
C MET A 113 12.81 -24.52 9.21
N GLY A 114 13.52 -23.94 8.24
CA GLY A 114 14.46 -24.62 7.38
C GLY A 114 15.88 -24.56 7.92
N SER A 115 16.78 -24.11 7.06
CA SER A 115 18.19 -23.99 7.38
C SER A 115 18.79 -22.78 6.68
N ALA A 116 19.90 -22.26 7.21
CA ALA A 116 20.64 -21.20 6.52
C ALA A 116 21.04 -21.49 5.04
N ALA A 117 21.02 -22.74 4.58
CA ALA A 117 21.28 -23.07 3.17
C ALA A 117 20.00 -23.23 2.34
N ASP A 118 18.87 -23.49 3.01
CA ASP A 118 17.55 -23.80 2.46
C ASP A 118 16.50 -23.33 3.48
N PRO A 119 16.25 -22.00 3.58
CA PRO A 119 15.30 -21.44 4.54
C PRO A 119 13.87 -21.82 4.16
N ASP A 120 13.00 -21.94 5.15
CA ASP A 120 11.62 -22.37 4.93
C ASP A 120 10.67 -21.69 5.93
N PHE A 121 9.70 -20.93 5.40
CA PHE A 121 8.62 -20.32 6.17
C PHE A 121 7.26 -20.93 5.79
N SER A 122 7.25 -22.03 5.05
CA SER A 122 6.01 -22.66 4.62
C SER A 122 5.26 -23.24 5.83
N ASN A 123 3.94 -23.06 5.82
CA ASN A 123 3.06 -23.51 6.91
C ASN A 123 3.38 -22.90 8.29
N THR A 124 4.00 -21.71 8.32
CA THR A 124 4.20 -20.93 9.56
C THR A 124 3.16 -19.80 9.63
N TYR A 125 3.57 -18.56 9.46
CA TYR A 125 2.76 -17.36 9.61
C TYR A 125 2.90 -16.47 8.38
N ASN A 126 1.77 -15.96 7.92
CA ASN A 126 1.68 -14.94 6.88
C ASN A 126 0.46 -14.06 7.16
N TYR A 127 0.26 -13.03 6.35
CA TYR A 127 -0.87 -12.13 6.52
C TYR A 127 -2.21 -12.88 6.52
N ASP A 128 -2.42 -13.82 5.61
CA ASP A 128 -3.70 -14.52 5.44
C ASP A 128 -4.12 -15.33 6.68
N ASN A 129 -3.16 -15.92 7.41
CA ASN A 129 -3.47 -16.77 8.56
C ASN A 129 -3.30 -16.08 9.93
N THR A 130 -2.59 -14.95 10.00
CA THR A 130 -2.34 -14.22 11.27
C THR A 130 -2.83 -12.78 11.28
N HIS A 131 -3.18 -12.20 10.14
CA HIS A 131 -3.44 -10.75 10.00
C HIS A 131 -2.30 -9.87 10.54
N ILE A 132 -1.08 -10.39 10.69
CA ILE A 132 0.07 -9.59 11.11
C ILE A 132 0.49 -8.70 9.95
N ASP A 133 0.73 -7.40 10.22
CA ASP A 133 1.11 -6.43 9.19
C ASP A 133 2.53 -6.64 8.66
N LEU A 134 3.48 -6.92 9.55
CA LEU A 134 4.92 -6.83 9.27
C LEU A 134 5.68 -8.04 9.84
N PHE A 135 6.65 -8.54 9.07
CA PHE A 135 7.43 -9.73 9.39
C PHE A 135 8.92 -9.41 9.31
N GLY A 136 9.62 -9.49 10.44
CA GLY A 136 11.06 -9.37 10.54
C GLY A 136 11.71 -10.62 9.97
N ILE A 137 12.49 -10.46 8.90
CA ILE A 137 13.25 -11.57 8.30
C ILE A 137 14.70 -11.38 8.71
N ASP A 138 15.26 -12.37 9.43
CA ASP A 138 16.47 -12.22 10.22
C ASP A 138 17.60 -13.23 9.93
N PRO A 139 18.09 -13.28 8.68
CA PRO A 139 19.29 -14.03 8.32
C PRO A 139 20.55 -13.47 9.00
N TYR A 140 21.33 -14.37 9.59
CA TYR A 140 22.57 -14.04 10.30
C TYR A 140 23.81 -14.66 9.62
N PRO A 141 24.32 -14.04 8.54
CA PRO A 141 25.35 -14.62 7.68
C PRO A 141 26.77 -14.61 8.28
N VAL A 142 27.04 -13.78 9.29
CA VAL A 142 28.38 -13.65 9.88
C VAL A 142 28.53 -14.66 11.02
N ARG A 143 29.09 -15.83 10.68
CA ARG A 143 29.19 -16.98 11.59
C ARG A 143 30.50 -17.75 11.44
N THR A 144 30.87 -18.48 12.48
CA THR A 144 31.97 -19.45 12.45
C THR A 144 31.53 -20.74 11.77
N GLY A 145 32.49 -21.51 11.25
CA GLY A 145 32.22 -22.77 10.56
C GLY A 145 31.91 -22.61 9.06
N THR A 146 31.92 -21.38 8.53
CA THR A 146 31.93 -21.11 7.08
C THR A 146 33.33 -20.67 6.64
N GLU A 147 33.69 -20.93 5.38
CA GLU A 147 34.99 -20.50 4.82
C GLU A 147 35.01 -18.99 4.52
N THR A 148 33.85 -18.43 4.17
CA THR A 148 33.60 -17.00 3.92
C THR A 148 32.24 -16.60 4.50
N VAL A 149 31.97 -15.29 4.62
CA VAL A 149 30.62 -14.79 4.93
C VAL A 149 29.71 -15.12 3.76
N ASP A 150 28.49 -15.58 4.07
CA ASP A 150 27.48 -16.01 3.10
C ASP A 150 26.40 -14.93 2.98
N TYR A 151 26.70 -13.84 2.28
CA TYR A 151 25.76 -12.72 2.13
C TYR A 151 24.49 -13.12 1.37
N ASP A 152 24.61 -14.06 0.41
CA ASP A 152 23.49 -14.67 -0.32
C ASP A 152 22.48 -15.39 0.62
N MET A 153 22.82 -15.61 1.90
CA MET A 153 21.86 -16.01 2.92
C MET A 153 20.69 -15.02 3.04
N ILE A 154 20.93 -13.72 2.86
CA ILE A 154 19.87 -12.70 2.90
C ILE A 154 18.89 -12.93 1.75
N ASP A 155 19.42 -13.01 0.53
CA ASP A 155 18.66 -13.19 -0.71
C ASP A 155 17.77 -14.44 -0.67
N ARG A 156 18.35 -15.57 -0.24
CA ARG A 156 17.61 -16.84 -0.18
C ARG A 156 16.55 -16.84 0.93
N THR A 157 16.81 -16.22 2.08
CA THR A 157 15.82 -16.14 3.17
C THR A 157 14.66 -15.22 2.78
N VAL A 158 14.93 -14.10 2.12
CA VAL A 158 13.87 -13.23 1.54
C VAL A 158 13.06 -13.99 0.50
N ALA A 159 13.73 -14.70 -0.42
CA ALA A 159 13.04 -15.50 -1.43
C ALA A 159 12.13 -16.57 -0.81
N ALA A 160 12.59 -17.28 0.23
CA ALA A 160 11.81 -18.28 0.94
C ALA A 160 10.60 -17.67 1.67
N ALA A 161 10.75 -16.49 2.29
CA ALA A 161 9.66 -15.78 2.93
C ALA A 161 8.57 -15.38 1.90
N VAL A 162 8.99 -14.86 0.74
CA VAL A 162 8.08 -14.50 -0.36
C VAL A 162 7.38 -15.71 -0.93
N GLU A 163 8.09 -16.81 -1.16
CA GLU A 163 7.50 -18.07 -1.63
C GLU A 163 6.48 -18.64 -0.63
N SER A 164 6.66 -18.36 0.66
CA SER A 164 5.77 -18.79 1.74
C SER A 164 4.58 -17.86 2.00
N GLY A 165 4.43 -16.80 1.19
CA GLY A 165 3.29 -15.88 1.25
C GLY A 165 3.51 -14.61 2.09
N ILE A 166 4.75 -14.29 2.47
CA ILE A 166 5.09 -13.00 3.08
C ILE A 166 5.52 -12.04 1.97
N PRO A 167 4.68 -11.07 1.55
CA PRO A 167 5.04 -10.17 0.47
C PRO A 167 6.22 -9.28 0.87
N THR A 168 7.06 -8.88 -0.08
CA THR A 168 8.23 -8.02 0.17
C THR A 168 7.85 -6.69 0.84
N SER A 169 6.64 -6.17 0.60
CA SER A 169 6.10 -4.97 1.25
C SER A 169 5.84 -5.13 2.75
N ALA A 170 5.69 -6.37 3.24
CA ALA A 170 5.53 -6.70 4.64
C ALA A 170 6.84 -7.12 5.32
N ILE A 171 7.94 -7.26 4.56
CA ILE A 171 9.24 -7.64 5.11
C ILE A 171 9.89 -6.44 5.80
N VAL A 172 10.35 -6.68 7.03
CA VAL A 172 11.22 -5.79 7.79
C VAL A 172 12.64 -6.37 7.73
N PRO A 173 13.62 -5.64 7.14
CA PRO A 173 15.02 -6.01 7.17
C PRO A 173 15.54 -6.10 8.60
N VAL A 174 16.08 -7.26 8.98
CA VAL A 174 16.72 -7.44 10.28
C VAL A 174 18.22 -7.61 10.11
N TYR A 175 18.99 -6.67 10.65
CA TYR A 175 20.44 -6.66 10.60
C TYR A 175 21.03 -7.43 11.78
N GLN A 176 21.98 -8.32 11.50
CA GLN A 176 22.82 -8.94 12.52
C GLN A 176 23.67 -7.87 13.21
N THR A 177 23.41 -7.55 14.48
CA THR A 177 24.24 -6.61 15.26
C THR A 177 24.75 -7.24 16.55
N PHE A 178 24.97 -8.55 16.53
CA PHE A 178 25.45 -9.33 17.66
C PHE A 178 26.42 -10.46 17.27
N GLY A 179 27.13 -10.98 18.26
CA GLY A 179 27.83 -12.26 18.19
C GLY A 179 28.80 -12.55 19.33
N GLY A 180 29.42 -13.73 19.33
CA GLY A 180 30.36 -14.17 20.38
C GLY A 180 29.73 -14.79 21.64
N GLY A 181 28.40 -14.93 21.68
CA GLY A 181 27.65 -15.50 22.81
C GLY A 181 27.41 -17.01 22.73
N ASN A 182 26.43 -17.47 23.52
CA ASN A 182 26.13 -18.90 23.65
C ASN A 182 25.25 -19.46 22.54
N TYR A 183 24.57 -18.63 21.75
CA TYR A 183 23.80 -19.06 20.59
C TYR A 183 24.66 -19.87 19.61
N THR A 184 24.06 -20.93 19.06
CA THR A 184 24.71 -21.84 18.11
C THR A 184 23.91 -21.91 16.84
N THR A 185 24.59 -21.91 15.70
CA THR A 185 23.94 -22.12 14.40
C THR A 185 23.43 -23.56 14.30
N ASN A 186 22.49 -23.80 13.40
CA ASN A 186 22.03 -25.15 13.04
C ASN A 186 23.14 -26.11 12.56
N THR A 187 24.30 -25.58 12.16
CA THR A 187 25.50 -26.33 11.79
C THR A 187 26.51 -26.52 12.93
N GLY A 188 26.19 -26.07 14.15
CA GLY A 188 27.07 -26.15 15.33
C GLY A 188 28.16 -25.07 15.39
N GLY A 189 28.08 -24.07 14.51
CA GLY A 189 28.89 -22.85 14.54
C GLY A 189 28.37 -21.83 15.57
N LYS A 190 28.92 -20.63 15.50
CA LYS A 190 28.65 -19.50 16.40
C LYS A 190 28.45 -18.23 15.60
N TYR A 191 27.47 -17.40 15.97
CA TYR A 191 27.32 -16.04 15.43
C TYR A 191 28.48 -15.15 15.85
N VAL A 192 28.89 -14.26 14.96
CA VAL A 192 30.04 -13.38 15.12
C VAL A 192 29.60 -11.95 14.87
N MET A 193 30.01 -11.04 15.75
CA MET A 193 29.76 -9.61 15.59
C MET A 193 30.34 -9.12 14.25
N PRO A 194 29.53 -8.52 13.36
CA PRO A 194 30.03 -8.03 12.09
C PRO A 194 31.08 -6.92 12.25
N THR A 195 31.98 -6.81 11.28
CA THR A 195 32.75 -5.58 11.05
C THR A 195 31.89 -4.53 10.35
N THR A 196 32.35 -3.27 10.29
CA THR A 196 31.67 -2.20 9.55
C THR A 196 31.43 -2.59 8.09
N ASP A 197 32.46 -3.07 7.40
CA ASP A 197 32.36 -3.46 5.98
C ASP A 197 31.36 -4.62 5.77
N GLN A 198 31.25 -5.53 6.73
CA GLN A 198 30.30 -6.63 6.67
C GLN A 198 28.87 -6.14 6.89
N LEU A 199 28.66 -5.21 7.83
CA LEU A 199 27.37 -4.58 8.05
C LEU A 199 26.91 -3.78 6.83
N GLU A 200 27.79 -2.96 6.26
CA GLU A 200 27.50 -2.20 5.03
C GLU A 200 27.15 -3.13 3.87
N THR A 201 27.89 -4.23 3.70
CA THR A 201 27.55 -5.24 2.66
C THR A 201 26.18 -5.87 2.90
N MET A 202 25.81 -6.17 4.16
CA MET A 202 24.47 -6.69 4.47
C MET A 202 23.38 -5.64 4.20
N MET A 203 23.64 -4.36 4.52
CA MET A 203 22.74 -3.25 4.22
C MET A 203 22.51 -3.10 2.70
N ASP A 204 23.56 -3.20 1.89
CA ASP A 204 23.46 -3.16 0.42
C ASP A 204 22.57 -4.29 -0.14
N HIS A 205 22.67 -5.50 0.42
CA HIS A 205 21.81 -6.62 0.05
C HIS A 205 20.35 -6.35 0.43
N TRP A 206 20.13 -5.86 1.66
CA TRP A 206 18.79 -5.50 2.13
C TRP A 206 18.15 -4.38 1.29
N GLU A 207 18.90 -3.34 0.95
CA GLU A 207 18.42 -2.24 0.11
C GLU A 207 18.01 -2.72 -1.29
N GLN A 208 18.72 -3.69 -1.86
CA GLN A 208 18.36 -4.28 -3.16
C GLN A 208 17.07 -5.11 -3.11
N LEU A 209 16.85 -5.83 -2.00
CA LEU A 209 15.74 -6.78 -1.87
C LEU A 209 14.47 -6.13 -1.32
N VAL A 210 14.62 -5.20 -0.38
CA VAL A 210 13.54 -4.51 0.33
C VAL A 210 13.90 -3.02 0.45
N PRO A 211 13.86 -2.25 -0.66
CA PRO A 211 14.33 -0.86 -0.70
C PRO A 211 13.49 0.13 0.12
N ASN A 212 12.24 -0.21 0.42
CA ASN A 212 11.28 0.69 1.09
C ASN A 212 10.53 -0.04 2.22
N PRO A 213 11.23 -0.52 3.26
CA PRO A 213 10.57 -1.21 4.35
C PRO A 213 9.79 -0.22 5.23
N ALA A 214 8.76 -0.71 5.94
CA ALA A 214 8.04 0.11 6.91
C ALA A 214 8.96 0.64 8.02
N PHE A 215 9.93 -0.19 8.43
CA PHE A 215 11.11 0.16 9.19
C PHE A 215 12.19 -0.91 8.98
N ASP A 216 13.44 -0.61 9.33
CA ASP A 216 14.49 -1.63 9.44
C ASP A 216 14.90 -1.86 10.90
N PHE A 217 15.53 -3.00 11.19
CA PHE A 217 15.70 -3.50 12.55
C PHE A 217 17.14 -3.93 12.83
N ALA A 218 17.82 -3.26 13.76
CA ALA A 218 19.07 -3.75 14.35
C ALA A 218 18.80 -4.76 15.49
N TYR A 219 19.04 -6.05 15.23
CA TYR A 219 18.87 -7.15 16.19
C TYR A 219 20.26 -7.56 16.71
N ALA A 220 20.72 -7.16 17.90
CA ALA A 220 20.07 -6.37 18.95
C ALA A 220 20.95 -5.21 19.46
N TRP A 221 20.33 -4.29 20.22
CA TRP A 221 21.04 -3.22 20.92
C TRP A 221 21.82 -3.76 22.13
N GLY A 222 21.12 -4.45 23.04
CA GLY A 222 21.69 -4.97 24.28
C GLY A 222 22.16 -6.42 24.18
N SER A 223 23.14 -6.80 25.01
CA SER A 223 23.63 -8.18 25.05
C SER A 223 22.57 -9.19 25.50
N GLN A 224 22.52 -10.32 24.80
CA GLN A 224 21.70 -11.50 25.10
C GLN A 224 22.58 -12.76 25.18
N GLU A 225 22.30 -13.65 26.14
CA GLU A 225 23.02 -14.94 26.28
C GLU A 225 24.58 -14.83 26.27
N GLY A 226 25.10 -13.71 26.78
CA GLY A 226 26.53 -13.44 26.91
C GLY A 226 27.24 -13.08 25.60
N ASP A 227 26.51 -12.66 24.58
CA ASP A 227 27.08 -12.11 23.34
C ASP A 227 27.63 -10.68 23.51
N THR A 228 28.20 -10.16 22.43
CA THR A 228 28.49 -8.74 22.23
C THR A 228 27.41 -8.21 21.30
N ALA A 229 26.81 -7.06 21.63
CA ALA A 229 25.73 -6.44 20.85
C ALA A 229 26.06 -4.97 20.50
N LEU A 230 25.16 -4.31 19.77
CA LEU A 230 25.40 -2.98 19.20
C LEU A 230 25.77 -1.91 20.23
N GLU A 231 25.25 -1.97 21.47
CA GLU A 231 25.57 -1.04 22.57
C GLU A 231 27.08 -0.92 22.84
N SER A 232 27.82 -2.00 22.55
CA SER A 232 29.24 -2.15 22.81
C SER A 232 30.13 -1.92 21.58
N SER A 233 29.55 -1.59 20.42
CA SER A 233 30.28 -1.29 19.18
C SER A 233 30.03 0.15 18.70
N PRO A 234 30.86 1.11 19.11
CA PRO A 234 30.81 2.48 18.60
C PRO A 234 30.97 2.57 17.07
N GLU A 235 31.69 1.63 16.47
CA GLU A 235 31.93 1.58 15.03
C GLU A 235 30.66 1.22 14.26
N LEU A 236 29.93 0.17 14.67
CA LEU A 236 28.65 -0.16 14.03
C LEU A 236 27.57 0.89 14.31
N GLN A 237 27.55 1.49 15.52
CA GLN A 237 26.66 2.62 15.81
C GLN A 237 26.93 3.83 14.90
N ALA A 238 28.17 4.02 14.44
CA ALA A 238 28.50 5.09 13.49
C ALA A 238 27.96 4.79 12.08
N VAL A 239 28.03 3.53 11.63
CA VAL A 239 27.42 3.07 10.36
C VAL A 239 25.90 3.29 10.39
N PHE A 240 25.22 2.83 11.43
CA PHE A 240 23.77 3.08 11.57
C PHE A 240 23.43 4.56 11.66
N ARG A 241 24.25 5.37 12.32
CA ARG A 241 24.01 6.81 12.36
C ARG A 241 24.08 7.43 10.96
N GLU A 242 25.01 6.98 10.12
CA GLU A 242 25.12 7.45 8.74
C GLU A 242 23.91 6.99 7.91
N HIS A 243 23.57 5.70 8.00
CA HIS A 243 22.40 5.10 7.34
C HIS A 243 21.08 5.78 7.75
N ASN A 244 20.78 5.84 9.04
CA ASN A 244 19.50 6.32 9.57
C ASN A 244 19.30 7.84 9.43
N LEU A 245 20.39 8.60 9.28
CA LEU A 245 20.35 10.06 9.08
C LEU A 245 20.58 10.46 7.63
N ALA A 246 20.80 9.50 6.72
CA ALA A 246 20.94 9.77 5.32
C ALA A 246 19.65 10.40 4.77
N THR A 247 19.81 11.49 4.01
CA THR A 247 18.71 12.01 3.20
C THR A 247 18.64 11.16 1.94
N PRO A 248 17.46 10.76 1.44
CA PRO A 248 17.35 9.88 0.28
C PRO A 248 18.19 10.42 -0.89
N THR A 249 19.32 9.75 -1.17
CA THR A 249 20.15 10.05 -2.33
C THR A 249 19.62 9.22 -3.49
N THR A 250 19.31 9.87 -4.61
CA THR A 250 19.02 9.21 -5.88
C THR A 250 20.19 8.29 -6.27
N VAL A 251 20.04 6.97 -6.14
CA VAL A 251 21.09 6.00 -6.50
C VAL A 251 21.00 5.64 -7.99
N PRO A 252 22.13 5.48 -8.72
CA PRO A 252 22.16 5.21 -10.16
C PRO A 252 21.89 3.74 -10.50
N ASP A 253 21.16 3.56 -11.60
CA ASP A 253 20.78 2.32 -12.28
C ASP A 253 21.91 1.26 -12.37
N VAL A 254 21.71 0.12 -11.70
CA VAL A 254 22.49 -1.11 -11.90
C VAL A 254 21.56 -2.16 -12.52
N ALA A 255 21.88 -2.56 -13.75
CA ALA A 255 21.05 -3.43 -14.57
C ALA A 255 20.81 -4.83 -13.97
N PRO A 256 19.56 -5.36 -13.96
CA PRO A 256 19.28 -6.72 -13.51
C PRO A 256 19.53 -7.78 -14.60
N PRO A 257 19.83 -9.03 -14.21
CA PRO A 257 20.17 -10.12 -15.13
C PRO A 257 18.94 -10.70 -15.83
N THR A 258 19.16 -11.15 -17.07
CA THR A 258 18.18 -11.77 -17.95
C THR A 258 17.85 -13.20 -17.54
N THR A 259 16.54 -13.49 -17.40
CA THR A 259 15.76 -14.70 -17.82
C THR A 259 14.91 -15.34 -16.72
N VAL A 260 13.58 -15.31 -16.89
CA VAL A 260 12.62 -16.24 -16.26
C VAL A 260 11.68 -16.78 -17.37
N PRO A 261 11.37 -18.09 -17.41
CA PRO A 261 10.45 -18.68 -18.38
C PRO A 261 8.98 -18.67 -17.93
N ASP A 262 8.13 -18.63 -18.95
CA ASP A 262 6.66 -18.51 -19.04
C ASP A 262 5.82 -19.46 -18.14
N VAL A 263 4.78 -18.93 -17.50
CA VAL A 263 3.76 -19.69 -16.73
C VAL A 263 2.36 -19.42 -17.30
N ALA A 264 1.64 -20.50 -17.56
CA ALA A 264 0.34 -20.55 -18.24
C ALA A 264 -0.84 -20.02 -17.41
N THR A 265 -1.80 -19.44 -18.12
CA THR A 265 -3.08 -18.87 -17.66
C THR A 265 -4.10 -19.91 -17.16
N PRO A 266 -4.90 -19.61 -16.12
CA PRO A 266 -6.06 -20.42 -15.73
C PRO A 266 -7.39 -19.92 -16.33
N THR A 267 -8.31 -20.87 -16.57
CA THR A 267 -9.67 -20.71 -17.10
C THR A 267 -10.72 -20.29 -16.05
N PRO A 268 -11.85 -19.64 -16.45
CA PRO A 268 -12.83 -19.04 -15.53
C PRO A 268 -13.89 -20.01 -14.98
N VAL A 269 -14.42 -19.67 -13.79
CA VAL A 269 -15.52 -20.35 -13.06
C VAL A 269 -16.85 -19.59 -13.30
N PRO A 270 -18.01 -20.26 -13.44
CA PRO A 270 -19.27 -19.59 -13.76
C PRO A 270 -20.12 -19.13 -12.55
N ASP A 271 -20.89 -18.09 -12.86
CA ASP A 271 -21.84 -17.23 -12.14
C ASP A 271 -22.92 -17.91 -11.26
N VAL A 272 -23.32 -17.25 -10.16
CA VAL A 272 -24.40 -17.65 -9.23
C VAL A 272 -25.40 -16.51 -9.03
N ALA A 273 -26.68 -16.91 -9.04
CA ALA A 273 -27.87 -16.12 -9.29
C ALA A 273 -28.35 -15.13 -8.21
N THR A 274 -29.20 -14.21 -8.69
CA THR A 274 -29.90 -13.06 -8.07
C THR A 274 -30.88 -13.39 -6.92
N PRO A 275 -31.11 -12.43 -5.97
CA PRO A 275 -32.13 -12.57 -4.92
C PRO A 275 -33.48 -11.89 -5.25
N THR A 276 -34.55 -12.39 -4.62
CA THR A 276 -35.95 -11.92 -4.70
C THR A 276 -36.34 -10.90 -3.61
N PRO A 277 -37.40 -10.07 -3.80
CA PRO A 277 -37.64 -8.82 -3.06
C PRO A 277 -38.52 -8.94 -1.79
N VAL A 278 -38.35 -7.97 -0.88
CA VAL A 278 -39.06 -7.74 0.40
C VAL A 278 -40.27 -6.79 0.24
N PRO A 279 -41.37 -6.91 1.02
CA PRO A 279 -42.42 -5.88 1.06
C PRO A 279 -42.56 -5.13 2.41
N ASP A 280 -42.39 -3.80 2.30
CA ASP A 280 -43.07 -2.59 2.87
C ASP A 280 -43.62 -2.48 4.34
N LEU A 281 -43.40 -1.28 4.88
CA LEU A 281 -43.61 -0.71 6.22
C LEU A 281 -45.07 -0.40 6.59
N ALA A 282 -45.32 -0.30 7.90
CA ALA A 282 -46.41 0.52 8.46
C ALA A 282 -45.97 1.28 9.75
N THR A 283 -46.36 2.55 9.79
CA THR A 283 -46.03 3.66 10.72
C THR A 283 -46.60 3.57 12.18
N PRO A 284 -46.12 4.41 13.13
CA PRO A 284 -46.10 4.12 14.58
C PRO A 284 -47.14 4.89 15.43
N THR A 285 -47.25 4.55 16.73
CA THR A 285 -47.64 5.42 17.89
C THR A 285 -47.73 4.59 19.20
N PRO A 286 -47.77 5.17 20.43
CA PRO A 286 -46.71 5.89 21.17
C PRO A 286 -46.42 5.29 22.59
N VAL A 287 -45.36 5.76 23.24
CA VAL A 287 -44.78 5.31 24.54
C VAL A 287 -45.64 5.66 25.77
N PRO A 288 -45.58 4.86 26.87
CA PRO A 288 -45.20 5.42 28.18
C PRO A 288 -44.30 4.52 29.08
N ASP A 289 -43.16 5.10 29.46
CA ASP A 289 -42.42 5.19 30.74
C ASP A 289 -42.29 4.07 31.82
N LEU A 290 -41.00 3.80 32.15
CA LEU A 290 -40.29 3.40 33.39
C LEU A 290 -40.75 2.21 34.30
N ALA A 291 -39.95 1.12 34.34
CA ALA A 291 -38.98 0.81 35.42
C ALA A 291 -38.67 -0.71 35.62
N THR A 292 -37.37 -1.00 35.82
CA THR A 292 -36.66 -2.22 36.30
C THR A 292 -36.11 -3.24 35.26
N PRO A 293 -34.86 -3.74 35.43
CA PRO A 293 -34.13 -4.65 34.53
C PRO A 293 -34.49 -6.12 34.84
N THR A 294 -34.48 -7.13 33.98
CA THR A 294 -33.78 -7.50 32.71
C THR A 294 -34.63 -8.63 32.07
N PRO A 295 -34.64 -8.88 30.74
CA PRO A 295 -33.50 -9.48 30.02
C PRO A 295 -33.27 -8.90 28.61
N THR A 296 -32.03 -9.02 28.11
CA THR A 296 -31.60 -8.95 26.68
C THR A 296 -32.54 -8.24 25.69
N PRO A 297 -32.20 -7.04 25.18
CA PRO A 297 -32.87 -6.57 23.97
C PRO A 297 -32.49 -7.55 22.85
N VAL A 298 -33.51 -8.17 22.24
CA VAL A 298 -33.41 -8.63 20.87
C VAL A 298 -33.11 -7.36 20.05
N PRO A 299 -32.07 -7.31 19.21
CA PRO A 299 -31.91 -6.19 18.30
C PRO A 299 -33.12 -6.20 17.38
N ASP A 300 -33.89 -5.12 17.41
CA ASP A 300 -35.07 -4.96 16.58
C ASP A 300 -34.58 -4.92 15.13
N GLY A 301 -34.96 -5.90 14.29
CA GLY A 301 -34.57 -5.95 12.88
C GLY A 301 -35.29 -4.88 12.05
N GLY A 302 -35.01 -3.61 12.32
CA GLY A 302 -35.48 -2.43 11.60
C GLY A 302 -34.34 -1.61 11.01
N ASN A 303 -34.70 -0.60 10.23
CA ASN A 303 -33.76 0.38 9.69
C ASN A 303 -33.48 1.46 10.76
N ASP A 304 -32.25 1.53 11.23
CA ASP A 304 -31.84 2.38 12.33
C ASP A 304 -30.98 3.58 11.89
N ASP A 305 -31.09 4.67 12.67
CA ASP A 305 -30.28 5.88 12.53
C ASP A 305 -29.43 6.10 13.78
N TYR A 306 -28.13 5.96 13.64
CA TYR A 306 -27.13 6.20 14.66
C TYR A 306 -26.54 7.60 14.50
N TYR A 307 -26.44 8.34 15.60
CA TYR A 307 -25.80 9.66 15.62
C TYR A 307 -24.57 9.60 16.51
N VAL A 308 -23.41 9.88 15.93
CA VAL A 308 -22.11 9.86 16.60
C VAL A 308 -21.63 11.29 16.82
N ASP A 309 -21.41 11.65 18.09
CA ASP A 309 -20.89 12.96 18.49
C ASP A 309 -19.52 12.88 19.19
N ASN A 310 -19.03 11.66 19.44
CA ASN A 310 -17.75 11.40 20.05
C ASN A 310 -16.97 10.32 19.29
N ALA A 311 -15.67 10.56 19.04
CA ALA A 311 -14.81 9.59 18.35
C ALA A 311 -14.65 8.25 19.11
N GLY A 312 -15.02 8.20 20.39
CA GLY A 312 -15.09 6.98 21.20
C GLY A 312 -16.36 6.15 21.02
N ASP A 313 -17.38 6.67 20.35
CA ASP A 313 -18.63 5.93 20.12
C ASP A 313 -18.40 4.77 19.15
N ARG A 314 -19.17 3.70 19.31
CA ARG A 314 -19.11 2.51 18.45
C ARG A 314 -20.53 2.08 18.11
N VAL A 315 -20.79 1.95 16.81
CA VAL A 315 -22.04 1.42 16.26
C VAL A 315 -21.78 -0.02 15.83
N ILE A 316 -22.54 -0.95 16.40
CA ILE A 316 -22.42 -2.38 16.13
C ILE A 316 -23.77 -2.89 15.67
N GLU A 317 -23.87 -3.18 14.38
CA GLU A 317 -25.07 -3.71 13.75
C GLU A 317 -24.82 -5.11 13.19
N SER A 318 -25.77 -6.03 13.42
CA SER A 318 -25.63 -7.40 12.93
C SER A 318 -26.27 -7.57 11.56
N ALA A 319 -25.72 -8.48 10.75
CA ALA A 319 -26.24 -8.76 9.41
C ALA A 319 -27.73 -9.12 9.40
N GLY A 320 -28.44 -8.55 8.42
CA GLY A 320 -29.86 -8.84 8.16
C GLY A 320 -30.84 -8.14 9.11
N GLN A 321 -30.41 -7.06 9.76
CA GLN A 321 -31.25 -6.28 10.68
C GLN A 321 -31.94 -5.09 10.02
N GLY A 322 -31.47 -4.55 8.89
CA GLY A 322 -32.19 -3.45 8.26
C GLY A 322 -31.42 -2.84 7.11
N GLN A 323 -31.75 -1.58 6.82
CA GLN A 323 -30.82 -0.63 6.20
C GLN A 323 -30.51 0.44 7.23
N ASP A 324 -29.27 0.45 7.68
CA ASP A 324 -28.82 1.14 8.86
C ASP A 324 -27.83 2.25 8.48
N ARG A 325 -27.92 3.36 9.20
CA ARG A 325 -27.23 4.60 8.84
C ARG A 325 -26.52 5.19 10.03
N VAL A 326 -25.28 5.60 9.84
CA VAL A 326 -24.48 6.34 10.81
C VAL A 326 -24.30 7.77 10.34
N TRP A 327 -24.67 8.73 11.18
CA TRP A 327 -24.48 10.15 10.97
C TRP A 327 -23.50 10.71 12.00
N THR A 328 -22.35 11.24 11.57
CA THR A 328 -21.30 11.71 12.48
C THR A 328 -20.99 13.21 12.35
N ALA A 329 -20.65 13.85 13.46
CA ALA A 329 -20.12 15.22 13.49
C ALA A 329 -18.59 15.27 13.72
N VAL A 330 -17.96 14.10 13.81
CA VAL A 330 -16.53 13.89 14.09
C VAL A 330 -15.95 12.82 13.15
N ASP A 331 -14.62 12.68 13.13
CA ASP A 331 -13.95 11.57 12.44
C ASP A 331 -14.53 10.23 12.91
N TYR A 332 -14.84 9.35 11.95
CA TYR A 332 -15.49 8.08 12.26
C TYR A 332 -15.10 6.96 11.31
N ALA A 333 -14.82 5.79 11.90
CA ALA A 333 -14.59 4.55 11.17
C ALA A 333 -15.65 3.52 11.58
N LEU A 334 -16.27 2.87 10.60
CA LEU A 334 -17.15 1.73 10.87
C LEU A 334 -16.33 0.59 11.48
N SER A 335 -16.92 -0.11 12.45
CA SER A 335 -16.30 -1.32 12.98
C SER A 335 -16.41 -2.46 11.96
N ALA A 336 -15.39 -3.30 11.87
CA ALA A 336 -15.44 -4.50 11.04
C ALA A 336 -16.63 -5.39 11.45
N GLY A 337 -17.32 -5.97 10.47
CA GLY A 337 -18.51 -6.80 10.66
C GLY A 337 -19.81 -6.02 10.91
N SER A 338 -19.74 -4.72 11.17
CA SER A 338 -20.95 -3.90 11.37
C SER A 338 -21.70 -3.75 10.05
N SER A 339 -22.92 -4.25 10.00
CA SER A 339 -23.79 -4.17 8.82
C SER A 339 -24.45 -2.80 8.70
N ILE A 340 -23.66 -1.79 8.35
CA ILE A 340 -24.11 -0.41 8.09
C ILE A 340 -24.04 -0.15 6.58
N GLU A 341 -25.14 0.34 6.00
CA GLU A 341 -25.23 0.66 4.57
C GLU A 341 -24.86 2.11 4.26
N VAL A 342 -25.03 3.03 5.20
CA VAL A 342 -24.70 4.46 5.01
C VAL A 342 -23.85 5.00 6.15
N LEU A 343 -22.70 5.57 5.82
CA LEU A 343 -21.93 6.42 6.71
C LEU A 343 -21.98 7.85 6.18
N GLY A 344 -22.41 8.83 6.96
CA GLY A 344 -22.54 10.21 6.51
C GLY A 344 -22.20 11.21 7.59
N THR A 345 -21.93 12.45 7.20
CA THR A 345 -21.84 13.55 8.17
C THR A 345 -23.23 14.06 8.56
N THR A 346 -23.37 14.65 9.74
CA THR A 346 -24.66 15.19 10.21
C THR A 346 -25.12 16.45 9.45
N GLU A 347 -24.21 17.12 8.74
CA GLU A 347 -24.47 18.38 8.04
C GLU A 347 -23.69 18.46 6.72
N ASP A 348 -24.33 18.17 5.58
CA ASP A 348 -23.71 18.23 4.24
C ASP A 348 -23.05 19.58 3.93
N ALA A 349 -23.61 20.69 4.44
CA ALA A 349 -23.06 22.03 4.25
C ALA A 349 -22.00 22.43 5.29
N GLY A 350 -21.69 21.54 6.23
CA GLY A 350 -20.62 21.74 7.20
C GLY A 350 -19.27 21.85 6.50
N THR A 351 -18.38 22.71 6.99
CA THR A 351 -17.07 22.94 6.35
C THR A 351 -15.91 22.42 7.19
N THR A 352 -16.21 21.66 8.23
CA THR A 352 -15.20 21.03 9.08
C THR A 352 -14.71 19.78 8.38
N ALA A 353 -13.40 19.70 8.14
CA ALA A 353 -12.75 18.48 7.67
C ALA A 353 -13.08 17.33 8.62
N ILE A 354 -13.61 16.24 8.05
CA ILE A 354 -13.96 15.01 8.75
C ILE A 354 -13.40 13.83 7.96
N ASN A 355 -12.77 12.89 8.66
CA ASN A 355 -12.31 11.64 8.11
C ASN A 355 -13.39 10.56 8.30
N LEU A 356 -13.81 9.94 7.20
CA LEU A 356 -14.78 8.84 7.18
C LEU A 356 -14.11 7.58 6.65
N THR A 357 -14.27 6.46 7.36
CA THR A 357 -13.75 5.16 6.93
C THR A 357 -14.86 4.12 7.01
N GLY A 358 -15.14 3.44 5.89
CA GLY A 358 -16.07 2.32 5.86
C GLY A 358 -15.45 1.04 6.45
N ASN A 359 -16.00 -0.11 6.09
CA ASN A 359 -15.49 -1.40 6.53
C ASN A 359 -15.44 -2.40 5.36
N GLU A 360 -15.48 -3.71 5.61
CA GLU A 360 -15.37 -4.71 4.54
C GLU A 360 -16.65 -4.91 3.70
N LEU A 361 -17.75 -4.27 4.06
CA LEU A 361 -19.04 -4.36 3.38
C LEU A 361 -19.24 -3.17 2.42
N ALA A 362 -20.22 -3.25 1.52
CA ALA A 362 -20.53 -2.14 0.63
C ALA A 362 -21.30 -1.03 1.37
N GLN A 363 -20.78 0.19 1.32
CA GLN A 363 -21.35 1.41 1.90
C GLN A 363 -21.65 2.50 0.87
N THR A 364 -22.56 3.39 1.23
CA THR A 364 -22.55 4.78 0.73
C THR A 364 -21.95 5.68 1.79
N ILE A 365 -20.81 6.31 1.48
CA ILE A 365 -20.08 7.22 2.37
C ILE A 365 -20.23 8.67 1.90
N GLN A 366 -20.74 9.54 2.78
CA GLN A 366 -21.09 10.94 2.48
C GLN A 366 -20.37 11.91 3.41
N GLY A 367 -19.48 12.73 2.86
CA GLY A 367 -18.73 13.80 3.54
C GLY A 367 -19.59 15.02 3.85
N ASN A 368 -18.95 16.20 3.83
CA ASN A 368 -19.56 17.51 3.94
C ASN A 368 -18.80 18.53 3.06
N ALA A 369 -19.23 19.78 3.01
CA ALA A 369 -18.55 20.84 2.27
C ALA A 369 -17.15 21.27 2.83
N GLY A 370 -16.51 20.46 3.67
CA GLY A 370 -15.14 20.62 4.18
C GLY A 370 -14.18 19.66 3.48
N ALA A 371 -12.87 19.89 3.61
CA ALA A 371 -11.87 18.98 3.02
C ALA A 371 -11.84 17.64 3.78
N ASN A 372 -12.53 16.63 3.27
CA ASN A 372 -12.67 15.32 3.87
C ASN A 372 -11.59 14.33 3.41
N VAL A 373 -11.34 13.33 4.25
CA VAL A 373 -10.68 12.08 3.84
C VAL A 373 -11.72 10.98 3.90
N ILE A 374 -12.03 10.36 2.77
CA ILE A 374 -13.04 9.32 2.64
C ILE A 374 -12.37 8.05 2.18
N ASN A 375 -12.30 7.05 3.05
CA ASN A 375 -11.80 5.72 2.73
C ASN A 375 -12.98 4.75 2.69
N GLY A 376 -13.19 4.10 1.54
CA GLY A 376 -14.21 3.06 1.41
C GLY A 376 -14.02 1.93 2.41
N GLY A 377 -12.76 1.55 2.65
CA GLY A 377 -12.49 0.21 3.14
C GLY A 377 -12.76 -0.79 2.01
N GLY A 378 -13.11 -2.02 2.38
CA GLY A 378 -13.44 -3.05 1.40
C GLY A 378 -14.80 -2.80 0.74
N GLY A 379 -15.54 -3.86 0.40
CA GLY A 379 -16.85 -3.69 -0.22
C GLY A 379 -16.78 -3.06 -1.61
N ALA A 380 -17.91 -2.60 -2.14
CA ALA A 380 -17.96 -1.84 -3.39
C ALA A 380 -18.79 -0.61 -3.12
N ASP A 381 -18.11 0.51 -2.88
CA ASP A 381 -18.68 1.65 -2.19
C ASP A 381 -19.13 2.77 -3.11
N LYS A 382 -19.91 3.70 -2.57
CA LYS A 382 -20.20 4.99 -3.20
C LYS A 382 -19.64 6.09 -2.31
N LEU A 383 -18.66 6.83 -2.79
CA LEU A 383 -17.95 7.85 -2.04
C LEU A 383 -18.30 9.24 -2.59
N ASN A 384 -18.81 10.13 -1.73
CA ASN A 384 -19.23 11.49 -2.11
C ASN A 384 -18.83 12.47 -1.01
N GLY A 385 -17.93 13.40 -1.30
CA GLY A 385 -17.40 14.36 -0.34
C GLY A 385 -18.23 15.63 -0.26
N PHE A 386 -18.86 16.01 -1.37
CA PHE A 386 -19.71 17.19 -1.57
C PHE A 386 -18.98 18.50 -1.85
N GLY A 387 -17.92 18.87 -1.17
CA GLY A 387 -17.25 20.11 -1.49
C GLY A 387 -16.17 20.42 -0.51
N GLY A 388 -15.31 21.38 -0.84
CA GLY A 388 -13.98 21.34 -0.25
C GLY A 388 -13.06 20.52 -1.14
N ASN A 389 -11.85 20.24 -0.67
CA ASN A 389 -10.88 19.49 -1.46
C ASN A 389 -10.71 18.13 -0.78
N ASP A 390 -11.27 17.10 -1.38
CA ASP A 390 -11.43 15.80 -0.76
C ASP A 390 -10.39 14.79 -1.24
N ASP A 391 -9.99 13.88 -0.34
CA ASP A 391 -9.17 12.72 -0.65
C ASP A 391 -10.00 11.44 -0.51
N TYR A 392 -10.17 10.73 -1.62
CA TYR A 392 -10.84 9.43 -1.68
C TYR A 392 -9.83 8.31 -1.74
N TYR A 393 -10.05 7.25 -0.97
CA TYR A 393 -9.31 6.00 -1.05
C TYR A 393 -10.24 4.90 -1.54
N ALA A 394 -9.96 4.39 -2.74
CA ALA A 394 -10.71 3.33 -3.41
C ALA A 394 -9.83 2.06 -3.48
N ASP A 395 -10.18 1.04 -2.70
CA ASP A 395 -9.44 -0.22 -2.65
C ASP A 395 -10.16 -1.37 -3.36
N ASN A 396 -11.39 -1.13 -3.83
CA ASN A 396 -12.14 -2.05 -4.65
C ASN A 396 -12.45 -1.45 -6.03
N ALA A 397 -12.32 -2.27 -7.08
CA ALA A 397 -12.65 -1.84 -8.44
C ALA A 397 -14.15 -1.53 -8.63
N GLY A 398 -14.99 -1.93 -7.67
CA GLY A 398 -16.41 -1.60 -7.60
C GLY A 398 -16.73 -0.26 -6.92
N ASP A 399 -15.74 0.43 -6.35
CA ASP A 399 -15.94 1.73 -5.69
C ASP A 399 -16.29 2.80 -6.72
N GLU A 400 -17.21 3.68 -6.38
CA GLU A 400 -17.71 4.76 -7.22
C GLU A 400 -17.52 6.11 -6.51
N VAL A 401 -16.54 6.90 -6.94
CA VAL A 401 -16.35 8.27 -6.47
C VAL A 401 -17.22 9.24 -7.28
N VAL A 402 -18.07 9.99 -6.58
CA VAL A 402 -19.02 10.94 -7.15
C VAL A 402 -18.72 12.35 -6.67
N GLU A 403 -18.23 13.20 -7.59
CA GLU A 403 -17.99 14.62 -7.34
C GLU A 403 -18.63 15.51 -8.42
N SER A 404 -19.20 16.64 -8.04
CA SER A 404 -19.83 17.58 -8.99
C SER A 404 -18.91 18.76 -9.31
N SER A 405 -19.05 19.29 -10.52
CA SER A 405 -18.25 20.42 -10.98
C SER A 405 -18.31 21.62 -10.03
N GLY A 406 -17.13 22.14 -9.67
CA GLY A 406 -16.97 23.36 -8.88
C GLY A 406 -17.12 23.15 -7.37
N GLN A 407 -17.07 21.92 -6.90
CA GLN A 407 -17.11 21.55 -5.49
C GLN A 407 -15.71 21.54 -4.84
N GLY A 408 -14.64 21.35 -5.60
CA GLY A 408 -13.33 21.14 -5.01
C GLY A 408 -12.14 21.11 -5.94
N GLN A 409 -11.03 20.65 -5.36
CA GLN A 409 -9.90 20.03 -6.07
C GLN A 409 -9.66 18.69 -5.40
N ASP A 410 -10.20 17.65 -6.02
CA ASP A 410 -10.46 16.36 -5.42
C ASP A 410 -9.55 15.30 -6.00
N ARG A 411 -9.19 14.33 -5.16
CA ARG A 411 -8.15 13.34 -5.45
C ARG A 411 -8.63 11.95 -5.12
N VAL A 412 -8.46 11.03 -6.05
CA VAL A 412 -8.70 9.60 -5.86
C VAL A 412 -7.37 8.88 -5.80
N TRP A 413 -7.16 8.14 -4.71
CA TRP A 413 -6.01 7.27 -4.50
C TRP A 413 -6.48 5.82 -4.50
N THR A 414 -5.87 4.97 -5.33
CA THR A 414 -6.27 3.58 -5.46
C THR A 414 -5.13 2.58 -5.28
N SER A 415 -5.45 1.39 -4.79
CA SER A 415 -4.56 0.22 -4.70
C SER A 415 -4.89 -0.86 -5.74
N VAL A 416 -5.90 -0.64 -6.58
CA VAL A 416 -6.42 -1.58 -7.58
C VAL A 416 -6.60 -0.90 -8.94
N ASP A 417 -6.84 -1.70 -9.98
CA ASP A 417 -7.29 -1.17 -11.27
C ASP A 417 -8.56 -0.32 -11.07
N TYR A 418 -8.52 0.93 -11.54
CA TYR A 418 -9.59 1.89 -11.25
C TYR A 418 -9.91 2.78 -12.45
N ALA A 419 -11.20 3.07 -12.60
CA ALA A 419 -11.73 3.94 -13.63
C ALA A 419 -12.65 5.00 -13.01
N LEU A 420 -12.43 6.27 -13.34
CA LEU A 420 -13.33 7.34 -12.91
C LEU A 420 -14.68 7.21 -13.60
N SER A 421 -15.76 7.41 -12.82
CA SER A 421 -17.11 7.51 -13.36
C SER A 421 -17.23 8.71 -14.30
N ALA A 422 -18.00 8.55 -15.38
CA ALA A 422 -18.31 9.63 -16.30
C ALA A 422 -19.01 10.78 -15.55
N GLY A 423 -18.58 12.01 -15.82
CA GLY A 423 -19.10 13.23 -15.21
C GLY A 423 -18.58 13.54 -13.81
N SER A 424 -17.83 12.62 -13.18
CA SER A 424 -17.24 12.86 -11.86
C SER A 424 -16.09 13.87 -11.97
N SER A 425 -16.18 14.97 -11.23
CA SER A 425 -15.25 16.11 -11.32
C SER A 425 -14.02 15.92 -10.44
N ILE A 426 -13.22 14.89 -10.74
CA ILE A 426 -11.96 14.60 -10.05
C ILE A 426 -10.78 15.18 -10.81
N GLU A 427 -9.88 15.90 -10.12
CA GLU A 427 -8.68 16.51 -10.71
C GLU A 427 -7.47 15.57 -10.73
N VAL A 428 -7.35 14.67 -9.75
CA VAL A 428 -6.22 13.74 -9.64
C VAL A 428 -6.70 12.31 -9.45
N LEU A 429 -6.23 11.40 -10.30
CA LEU A 429 -6.31 9.96 -10.09
C LEU A 429 -4.88 9.43 -9.90
N GLY A 430 -4.61 8.78 -8.78
CA GLY A 430 -3.27 8.27 -8.47
C GLY A 430 -3.30 6.92 -7.79
N THR A 431 -2.18 6.20 -7.85
CA THR A 431 -1.99 5.04 -6.97
C THR A 431 -1.65 5.49 -5.55
N THR A 432 -1.98 4.69 -4.55
CA THR A 432 -1.63 4.96 -3.15
C THR A 432 -0.12 4.86 -2.85
N ASN A 433 0.63 4.24 -3.76
CA ASN A 433 2.08 4.05 -3.64
C ASN A 433 2.74 4.14 -5.03
N ASP A 434 3.35 5.28 -5.32
CA ASP A 434 4.05 5.57 -6.58
C ASP A 434 5.28 4.67 -6.81
N ALA A 435 5.89 4.15 -5.75
CA ALA A 435 6.99 3.18 -5.82
C ALA A 435 6.51 1.71 -5.90
N GLY A 436 5.20 1.45 -5.83
CA GLY A 436 4.64 0.10 -5.92
C GLY A 436 4.88 -0.51 -7.30
N THR A 437 5.28 -1.79 -7.38
CA THR A 437 5.62 -2.45 -8.65
C THR A 437 4.49 -3.34 -9.20
N THR A 438 3.40 -3.52 -8.47
CA THR A 438 2.20 -4.19 -8.95
C THR A 438 1.56 -3.33 -10.05
N ALA A 439 1.34 -3.92 -11.22
CA ALA A 439 0.63 -3.26 -12.30
C ALA A 439 -0.77 -2.86 -11.84
N ILE A 440 -1.07 -1.56 -11.93
CA ILE A 440 -2.38 -0.96 -11.66
C ILE A 440 -2.79 -0.14 -12.88
N ASN A 441 -3.93 -0.47 -13.47
CA ASN A 441 -4.46 0.22 -14.64
C ASN A 441 -5.35 1.38 -14.20
N LEU A 442 -5.12 2.55 -14.79
CA LEU A 442 -5.83 3.77 -14.44
C LEU A 442 -6.53 4.34 -15.66
N THR A 443 -7.84 4.57 -15.54
CA THR A 443 -8.66 5.19 -16.59
C THR A 443 -9.32 6.45 -16.06
N GLY A 444 -9.03 7.60 -16.69
CA GLY A 444 -9.71 8.86 -16.43
C GLY A 444 -11.12 8.89 -17.04
N ASN A 445 -11.68 10.10 -17.20
CA ASN A 445 -13.01 10.27 -17.78
C ASN A 445 -13.00 11.35 -18.88
N GLU A 446 -14.11 12.03 -19.14
CA GLU A 446 -14.19 13.04 -20.20
C GLU A 446 -13.60 14.42 -19.83
N LEU A 447 -13.20 14.62 -18.57
CA LEU A 447 -12.65 15.86 -18.06
C LEU A 447 -11.11 15.84 -18.10
N ALA A 448 -10.46 16.93 -17.70
CA ALA A 448 -9.00 16.99 -17.66
C ALA A 448 -8.49 16.53 -16.29
N GLN A 449 -7.71 15.46 -16.25
CA GLN A 449 -7.10 14.88 -15.07
C GLN A 449 -5.57 14.98 -15.03
N THR A 450 -5.02 14.87 -13.82
CA THR A 450 -3.65 14.38 -13.61
C THR A 450 -3.71 12.93 -13.17
N ILE A 451 -3.22 12.00 -14.00
CA ILE A 451 -3.21 10.57 -13.74
C ILE A 451 -1.78 10.11 -13.44
N GLN A 452 -1.60 9.43 -12.30
CA GLN A 452 -0.31 9.00 -11.76
C GLN A 452 -0.32 7.50 -11.46
N GLY A 453 0.44 6.71 -12.23
CA GLY A 453 0.64 5.28 -12.04
C GLY A 453 1.51 4.93 -10.84
N ASN A 454 2.27 3.85 -10.94
CA ASN A 454 3.27 3.43 -9.96
C ASN A 454 4.51 2.84 -10.66
N ALA A 455 5.45 2.27 -9.93
CA ALA A 455 6.62 1.64 -10.54
C ALA A 455 6.31 0.31 -11.28
N GLY A 456 5.06 -0.13 -11.33
CA GLY A 456 4.59 -1.31 -12.04
C GLY A 456 4.38 -1.07 -13.53
N ALA A 457 4.04 -2.11 -14.29
CA ALA A 457 3.72 -1.96 -15.72
C ALA A 457 2.25 -1.54 -15.89
N ASN A 458 1.97 -0.23 -15.85
CA ASN A 458 0.61 0.29 -15.85
C ASN A 458 0.03 0.42 -17.27
N VAL A 459 -1.29 0.26 -17.40
CA VAL A 459 -2.04 0.80 -18.55
C VAL A 459 -2.74 2.07 -18.10
N ILE A 460 -2.38 3.19 -18.72
CA ILE A 460 -2.89 4.52 -18.39
C ILE A 460 -3.69 5.06 -19.57
N ASN A 461 -4.97 5.31 -19.35
CA ASN A 461 -5.87 5.94 -20.31
C ASN A 461 -6.40 7.25 -19.72
N GLY A 462 -6.09 8.38 -20.36
CA GLY A 462 -6.62 9.69 -19.98
C GLY A 462 -8.14 9.78 -20.13
N GLY A 463 -8.67 9.21 -21.21
CA GLY A 463 -10.05 9.40 -21.60
C GLY A 463 -10.17 10.60 -22.54
N GLY A 464 -11.11 11.51 -22.27
CA GLY A 464 -11.20 12.80 -22.96
C GLY A 464 -10.40 13.87 -22.21
N GLY A 465 -10.62 15.15 -22.54
CA GLY A 465 -9.94 16.23 -21.82
C GLY A 465 -8.43 16.30 -22.11
N ALA A 466 -7.75 17.30 -21.55
CA ALA A 466 -6.32 17.48 -21.77
C ALA A 466 -5.55 17.05 -20.53
N ASP A 467 -5.08 15.80 -20.53
CA ASP A 467 -4.58 15.16 -19.31
C ASP A 467 -3.08 15.33 -19.09
N LYS A 468 -2.65 15.08 -17.85
CA LYS A 468 -1.24 14.84 -17.50
C LYS A 468 -1.09 13.41 -17.04
N LEU A 469 -0.29 12.62 -17.76
CA LEU A 469 -0.14 11.19 -17.55
C LEU A 469 1.30 10.90 -17.11
N SER A 470 1.46 10.24 -15.95
CA SER A 470 2.75 9.75 -15.46
C SER A 470 2.66 8.25 -15.24
N GLY A 471 3.57 7.48 -15.86
CA GLY A 471 3.72 6.05 -15.61
C GLY A 471 4.54 5.77 -14.35
N PHE A 472 5.56 6.58 -14.10
CA PHE A 472 6.68 6.37 -13.19
C PHE A 472 7.65 5.26 -13.66
N GLY A 473 7.70 4.13 -12.96
CA GLY A 473 8.58 3.02 -13.28
C GLY A 473 7.95 2.08 -14.31
N GLY A 474 8.46 0.85 -14.41
CA GLY A 474 7.79 -0.18 -15.20
C GLY A 474 7.77 0.04 -16.73
N ASN A 475 7.05 -0.86 -17.41
CA ASN A 475 6.88 -0.84 -18.87
C ASN A 475 5.44 -0.47 -19.20
N ASP A 476 5.12 0.82 -19.10
CA ASP A 476 3.74 1.30 -19.24
C ASP A 476 3.21 1.34 -20.67
N ILE A 477 1.88 1.35 -20.76
CA ILE A 477 1.12 1.59 -21.98
C ILE A 477 0.26 2.84 -21.77
N PHE A 478 0.49 3.87 -22.58
CA PHE A 478 -0.38 5.05 -22.65
C PHE A 478 -1.40 4.89 -23.78
N VAL A 479 -2.69 4.88 -23.44
CA VAL A 479 -3.78 4.55 -24.35
C VAL A 479 -4.44 5.80 -24.89
N PHE A 480 -4.66 5.83 -26.21
CA PHE A 480 -5.41 6.86 -26.91
C PHE A 480 -6.56 6.21 -27.69
N ASN A 481 -7.76 6.27 -27.11
CA ASN A 481 -8.98 5.69 -27.68
C ASN A 481 -10.19 6.63 -27.69
N SER A 482 -9.96 7.93 -27.47
CA SER A 482 -10.98 8.98 -27.46
C SER A 482 -10.88 9.90 -28.69
N ALA A 483 -11.93 10.70 -28.92
CA ALA A 483 -11.99 11.58 -30.09
C ALA A 483 -10.90 12.67 -30.04
N LEU A 484 -10.13 12.80 -31.13
CA LEU A 484 -9.06 13.80 -31.24
C LEU A 484 -9.60 15.23 -31.35
N GLY A 485 -8.86 16.21 -30.82
CA GLY A 485 -9.14 17.63 -31.04
C GLY A 485 -8.34 18.54 -30.11
N ASP A 486 -8.42 19.86 -30.33
CA ASP A 486 -7.63 20.85 -29.59
C ASP A 486 -7.89 20.88 -28.06
N GLY A 487 -9.01 20.30 -27.61
CA GLY A 487 -9.36 20.16 -26.19
C GLY A 487 -9.00 18.80 -25.59
N ASN A 488 -8.41 17.89 -26.38
CA ASN A 488 -8.01 16.53 -26.01
C ASN A 488 -6.58 16.27 -26.47
N VAL A 489 -5.63 16.92 -25.78
CA VAL A 489 -4.19 16.81 -26.07
C VAL A 489 -3.47 16.52 -24.77
N ASP A 490 -3.10 15.26 -24.59
CA ASP A 490 -2.50 14.81 -23.34
C ASP A 490 -1.02 15.18 -23.26
N ARG A 491 -0.52 15.21 -22.03
CA ARG A 491 0.89 15.37 -21.73
C ARG A 491 1.38 14.16 -20.95
N ILE A 492 2.20 13.33 -21.60
CA ILE A 492 2.92 12.26 -20.91
C ILE A 492 4.23 12.85 -20.38
N THR A 493 4.43 12.81 -19.06
CA THR A 493 5.48 13.58 -18.38
C THR A 493 6.81 12.86 -18.24
N ASP A 494 6.81 11.53 -18.29
CA ASP A 494 7.97 10.67 -17.97
C ASP A 494 8.21 9.55 -19.01
N PHE A 495 7.65 9.68 -20.21
CA PHE A 495 7.75 8.66 -21.25
C PHE A 495 9.19 8.19 -21.53
N ASN A 496 9.46 6.92 -21.26
CA ASN A 496 10.70 6.24 -21.59
C ASN A 496 10.55 5.43 -22.89
N SER A 497 11.13 5.95 -23.98
CA SER A 497 11.06 5.33 -25.32
C SER A 497 11.62 3.90 -25.44
N SER A 498 12.40 3.44 -24.45
CA SER A 498 12.94 2.07 -24.43
C SER A 498 12.03 1.07 -23.72
N GLN A 499 11.11 1.54 -22.89
CA GLN A 499 10.26 0.71 -22.03
C GLN A 499 8.78 0.87 -22.41
N ASN A 500 8.29 2.11 -22.45
CA ASN A 500 6.88 2.39 -22.60
C ASN A 500 6.39 2.24 -24.04
N LYS A 501 5.08 2.00 -24.17
CA LYS A 501 4.35 1.95 -25.44
C LYS A 501 3.23 2.97 -25.47
N ILE A 502 2.88 3.34 -26.69
CA ILE A 502 1.68 4.12 -26.99
C ILE A 502 0.71 3.21 -27.73
N HIS A 503 -0.49 3.07 -27.18
CA HIS A 503 -1.58 2.30 -27.75
C HIS A 503 -2.55 3.23 -28.47
N LEU A 504 -2.79 2.95 -29.74
CA LEU A 504 -3.73 3.69 -30.59
C LEU A 504 -4.92 2.79 -30.95
N ASP A 505 -6.15 3.28 -30.75
CA ASP A 505 -7.37 2.59 -31.19
C ASP A 505 -7.63 2.83 -32.69
N ASP A 506 -7.84 1.78 -33.48
CA ASP A 506 -8.00 1.89 -34.93
C ASP A 506 -9.27 2.64 -35.37
N ALA A 507 -10.28 2.73 -34.50
CA ALA A 507 -11.50 3.50 -34.75
C ALA A 507 -11.24 5.02 -34.67
N ILE A 508 -10.26 5.44 -33.86
CA ILE A 508 -9.82 6.83 -33.75
C ILE A 508 -8.74 7.15 -34.79
N PHE A 509 -7.75 6.27 -34.92
CA PHE A 509 -6.60 6.42 -35.80
C PHE A 509 -6.81 5.67 -37.12
N ALA A 510 -7.92 6.00 -37.80
CA ALA A 510 -8.39 5.29 -38.98
C ALA A 510 -7.33 5.22 -40.11
N GLY A 511 -7.16 4.04 -40.70
CA GLY A 511 -6.20 3.81 -41.79
C GLY A 511 -4.86 3.22 -41.34
N LEU A 512 -4.57 3.22 -40.04
CA LEU A 512 -3.47 2.45 -39.48
C LEU A 512 -3.76 0.94 -39.56
N LYS A 513 -2.70 0.14 -39.66
CA LYS A 513 -2.79 -1.33 -39.65
C LYS A 513 -2.73 -1.82 -38.20
N LEU A 514 -3.60 -2.78 -37.86
CA LEU A 514 -3.58 -3.48 -36.57
C LEU A 514 -2.22 -4.14 -36.29
N GLY A 515 -1.81 -4.13 -35.02
CA GLY A 515 -0.53 -4.63 -34.53
C GLY A 515 0.51 -3.53 -34.34
N THR A 516 1.80 -3.88 -34.38
CA THR A 516 2.89 -2.90 -34.30
C THR A 516 2.81 -1.92 -35.47
N LEU A 517 2.93 -0.62 -35.18
CA LEU A 517 2.91 0.41 -36.21
C LEU A 517 4.03 0.14 -37.24
N THR A 518 3.68 0.23 -38.52
CA THR A 518 4.65 -0.02 -39.59
C THR A 518 5.55 1.20 -39.80
N SER A 519 6.81 0.99 -40.19
CA SER A 519 7.79 2.09 -40.29
C SER A 519 7.44 3.14 -41.34
N ASP A 520 6.70 2.74 -42.37
CA ASP A 520 6.10 3.60 -43.40
C ASP A 520 4.96 4.48 -42.88
N ALA A 521 4.38 4.16 -41.72
CA ALA A 521 3.31 4.95 -41.11
C ALA A 521 3.80 5.97 -40.07
N PHE A 522 5.10 6.01 -39.79
CA PHE A 522 5.70 6.85 -38.75
C PHE A 522 6.77 7.78 -39.33
N PHE A 523 6.69 9.06 -38.98
CA PHE A 523 7.70 10.04 -39.33
C PHE A 523 8.14 10.91 -38.14
N ALA A 524 9.45 11.01 -37.93
CA ALA A 524 10.04 11.92 -36.96
C ALA A 524 10.35 13.27 -37.65
N GLY A 525 9.43 14.23 -37.52
CA GLY A 525 9.53 15.53 -38.16
C GLY A 525 8.45 16.52 -37.70
N LYS A 526 8.37 17.67 -38.37
CA LYS A 526 7.39 18.72 -38.02
C LYS A 526 6.00 18.48 -38.62
N ALA A 527 5.95 17.73 -39.72
CA ALA A 527 4.77 17.30 -40.44
C ALA A 527 5.12 16.03 -41.21
N ALA A 528 4.12 15.31 -41.72
CA ALA A 528 4.29 14.17 -42.62
C ALA A 528 5.24 14.51 -43.78
N ASP A 529 6.14 13.60 -44.13
CA ASP A 529 7.09 13.72 -45.25
C ASP A 529 6.45 13.24 -46.55
N ASP A 530 5.68 12.16 -46.45
CA ASP A 530 4.91 11.61 -47.56
C ASP A 530 3.48 11.21 -47.15
N SER A 531 2.76 10.61 -48.10
CA SER A 531 1.36 10.24 -47.93
C SER A 531 1.09 9.02 -47.05
N SER A 532 2.14 8.25 -46.72
CA SER A 532 2.02 7.10 -45.83
C SER A 532 2.23 7.45 -44.37
N ASP A 533 2.88 8.57 -44.07
CA ASP A 533 3.11 9.02 -42.70
C ASP A 533 1.82 9.44 -42.02
N HIS A 534 1.37 8.64 -41.05
CA HIS A 534 0.14 8.89 -40.30
C HIS A 534 0.42 9.31 -38.86
N ILE A 535 1.51 8.83 -38.24
CA ILE A 535 1.95 9.25 -36.90
C ILE A 535 3.21 10.09 -37.03
N ILE A 536 3.11 11.34 -36.59
CA ILE A 536 4.19 12.34 -36.70
C ILE A 536 4.68 12.68 -35.30
N TYR A 537 5.99 12.56 -35.08
CA TYR A 537 6.64 12.99 -33.85
C TYR A 537 7.59 14.18 -34.10
N ASN A 538 7.27 15.33 -33.53
CA ASN A 538 8.15 16.49 -33.57
C ASN A 538 9.09 16.49 -32.34
N SER A 539 10.30 15.96 -32.51
CA SER A 539 11.28 15.84 -31.41
C SER A 539 11.63 17.18 -30.74
N SER A 540 11.59 18.30 -31.48
CA SER A 540 11.93 19.60 -30.91
C SER A 540 10.89 20.15 -29.93
N THR A 541 9.65 19.67 -30.01
CA THR A 541 8.54 20.11 -29.14
C THR A 541 7.94 18.98 -28.32
N GLY A 542 8.26 17.72 -28.64
CA GLY A 542 7.62 16.54 -28.07
C GLY A 542 6.22 16.25 -28.63
N ALA A 543 5.75 16.99 -29.63
CA ALA A 543 4.38 16.85 -30.12
C ALA A 543 4.18 15.55 -30.91
N LEU A 544 3.11 14.82 -30.60
CA LEU A 544 2.61 13.68 -31.36
C LEU A 544 1.33 14.08 -32.08
N SER A 545 1.28 13.82 -33.38
CA SER A 545 0.14 14.18 -34.22
C SER A 545 -0.26 13.05 -35.16
N PHE A 546 -1.55 13.01 -35.48
CA PHE A 546 -2.13 12.10 -36.46
C PHE A 546 -2.48 12.85 -37.74
N ASP A 547 -1.95 12.40 -38.87
CA ASP A 547 -2.36 12.85 -40.20
C ASP A 547 -3.40 11.86 -40.76
N SER A 548 -4.67 12.25 -40.69
CA SER A 548 -5.79 11.41 -41.14
C SER A 548 -5.96 11.36 -42.66
N ASP A 549 -5.45 12.36 -43.40
CA ASP A 549 -5.68 12.45 -44.84
C ASP A 549 -4.56 11.81 -45.67
N GLY A 550 -3.36 11.70 -45.08
CA GLY A 550 -2.20 11.10 -45.73
C GLY A 550 -1.83 11.85 -47.01
N ILE A 551 -2.04 13.17 -47.07
CA ILE A 551 -1.70 14.00 -48.25
C ILE A 551 -0.36 14.73 -48.05
N GLY A 552 0.20 14.71 -46.84
CA GLY A 552 1.45 15.37 -46.49
C GLY A 552 1.29 16.89 -46.33
N GLY A 553 1.58 17.40 -45.13
CA GLY A 553 1.95 18.81 -44.95
C GLY A 553 0.87 19.88 -44.70
N ALA A 554 -0.34 19.59 -44.16
CA ALA A 554 -1.21 20.72 -43.74
C ALA A 554 -2.29 20.51 -42.66
N SER A 555 -2.78 19.30 -42.33
CA SER A 555 -3.76 19.13 -41.25
C SER A 555 -3.57 17.83 -40.48
N GLN A 556 -2.56 17.85 -39.62
CA GLN A 556 -2.40 16.86 -38.57
C GLN A 556 -3.13 17.34 -37.30
N THR A 557 -3.76 16.41 -36.58
CA THR A 557 -4.34 16.68 -35.27
C THR A 557 -3.36 16.24 -34.21
N GLN A 558 -2.90 17.18 -33.37
CA GLN A 558 -2.09 16.82 -32.21
C GLN A 558 -2.98 16.08 -31.21
N PHE A 559 -2.48 14.99 -30.63
CA PHE A 559 -3.20 14.21 -29.63
C PHE A 559 -2.39 14.03 -28.33
N ALA A 560 -1.07 14.19 -28.39
CA ALA A 560 -0.24 14.13 -27.20
C ALA A 560 1.00 15.02 -27.29
N THR A 561 1.62 15.24 -26.14
CA THR A 561 2.92 15.89 -25.97
C THR A 561 3.78 15.06 -25.02
N LEU A 562 4.96 14.66 -25.49
CA LEU A 562 5.99 14.03 -24.68
C LEU A 562 7.05 15.07 -24.26
N SER A 563 8.06 14.62 -23.52
CA SER A 563 9.30 15.39 -23.38
C SER A 563 10.00 15.57 -24.75
N PRO A 564 10.58 16.75 -25.03
CA PRO A 564 11.40 16.95 -26.22
C PRO A 564 12.62 16.02 -26.27
N ASP A 565 13.20 15.89 -27.46
CA ASP A 565 14.46 15.18 -27.75
C ASP A 565 14.45 13.66 -27.46
N LEU A 566 13.28 13.04 -27.29
CA LEU A 566 13.15 11.59 -27.20
C LEU A 566 13.42 10.92 -28.56
N SER A 567 13.96 9.70 -28.52
CA SER A 567 14.22 8.91 -29.73
C SER A 567 13.09 7.91 -29.98
N LEU A 568 11.99 8.37 -30.58
CA LEU A 568 10.87 7.51 -30.94
C LEU A 568 11.03 6.89 -32.33
N ASN A 569 10.46 5.70 -32.50
CA ASN A 569 10.29 5.03 -33.78
C ASN A 569 8.96 4.28 -33.81
N ALA A 570 8.61 3.69 -34.95
CA ALA A 570 7.33 2.99 -35.11
C ALA A 570 7.10 1.87 -34.06
N ALA A 571 8.16 1.22 -33.56
CA ALA A 571 8.02 0.18 -32.54
C ALA A 571 7.57 0.71 -31.17
N SER A 572 7.58 2.03 -30.93
CA SER A 572 6.99 2.65 -29.74
C SER A 572 5.46 2.60 -29.73
N PHE A 573 4.84 2.24 -30.87
CA PHE A 573 3.39 2.28 -31.06
C PHE A 573 2.83 0.91 -31.41
N PHE A 574 1.61 0.63 -30.94
CA PHE A 574 0.79 -0.46 -31.44
C PHE A 574 -0.66 -0.03 -31.59
N VAL A 575 -1.38 -0.72 -32.47
CA VAL A 575 -2.73 -0.40 -32.89
C VAL A 575 -3.64 -1.61 -32.68
N THR A 576 -4.82 -1.41 -32.08
CA THR A 576 -5.81 -2.49 -31.88
C THR A 576 -7.18 -2.14 -32.39
#